data_AF-A0A5F0LXK6-F1
#
_entry.id   AF-A0A5F0LXK6-F1
#
_cell.length_a   1.000
_cell.length_b   1.000
_cell.length_c   1.000
_cell.angle_alpha   90.00
_cell.angle_beta   90.00
_cell.angle_gamma   90.00
#
_symmetry.space_group_name_H-M   'P 1'
#
loop_
_entity.id
_entity.type
_entity.pdbx_description
1 polymer ?
#
loop_
_entity_poly.entity_id
_entity_poly.type
_entity_poly.pdbx_seq_one_letter_code
_entity_poly.pdbx_strand_id
1 'polypeptide(L)'
;MNDVKAGWTTLLKLRRPLAAAAVCGMLAIGLQGCFGVLAGGLLAGTFAATDRRTLGAQTEDKSIVVKGEANIPGVVPQGSHVNVTSFNRKVLLSGEVPDEASKAAAEREIKSLPGVEGVFNELAISGSSNFSSRSGDALVTSKVLASLVDAKDLYSSAFKVTTERGIVYIMGRVTEREGKRAADIAAGVSGVQKVVTLYEYISEEELKQYSRQAPPDPAK
;
A
#
# COMPACT_ATOMS: atom_id res chain seq x y z
N MET A 1 -31.48 63.45 -14.20
CA MET A 1 -31.90 62.22 -14.91
C MET A 1 -30.80 61.60 -15.79
N ASN A 2 -29.51 61.96 -15.63
CA ASN A 2 -28.42 61.40 -16.46
C ASN A 2 -27.48 60.41 -15.74
N ASP A 3 -27.48 60.33 -14.40
CA ASP A 3 -26.55 59.45 -13.67
C ASP A 3 -26.96 57.97 -13.63
N VAL A 4 -28.24 57.64 -13.79
CA VAL A 4 -28.72 56.26 -13.70
C VAL A 4 -28.33 55.42 -14.93
N LYS A 5 -28.21 56.05 -16.12
CA LYS A 5 -27.84 55.35 -17.35
C LYS A 5 -26.34 54.99 -17.41
N ALA A 6 -25.48 55.76 -16.75
CA ALA A 6 -24.04 55.51 -16.75
C ALA A 6 -23.68 54.22 -15.99
N GLY A 7 -24.27 53.98 -14.81
CA GLY A 7 -24.00 52.81 -13.98
C GLY A 7 -24.31 51.46 -14.63
N TRP A 8 -25.37 51.37 -15.42
CA TRP A 8 -25.77 50.13 -16.13
C TRP A 8 -24.82 49.74 -17.26
N THR A 9 -24.25 50.72 -17.97
CA THR A 9 -23.31 50.43 -19.08
C THR A 9 -21.94 49.96 -18.58
N THR A 10 -21.49 50.45 -17.42
CA THR A 10 -20.23 50.05 -16.79
C THR A 10 -20.32 48.63 -16.21
N LEU A 11 -21.46 48.28 -15.61
CA LEU A 11 -21.72 46.92 -15.10
C LEU A 11 -21.75 45.86 -16.21
N LEU A 12 -22.28 46.19 -17.40
CA LEU A 12 -22.27 45.26 -18.54
C LEU A 12 -20.87 45.06 -19.14
N LYS A 13 -20.03 46.11 -19.14
CA LYS A 13 -18.64 46.05 -19.65
C LYS A 13 -17.70 45.25 -18.75
N LEU A 14 -17.94 45.23 -17.44
CA LEU A 14 -17.14 44.48 -16.48
C LEU A 14 -17.51 42.98 -16.41
N ARG A 15 -18.73 42.60 -16.80
CA ARG A 15 -19.20 41.19 -16.81
C ARG A 15 -18.44 40.29 -17.79
N ARG A 16 -17.98 40.82 -18.93
CA ARG A 16 -17.25 40.05 -19.96
C ARG A 16 -15.83 39.66 -19.51
N PRO A 17 -14.98 40.58 -18.99
CA PRO A 17 -13.67 40.19 -18.47
C PRO A 17 -13.77 39.36 -17.18
N LEU A 18 -14.77 39.58 -16.33
CA LEU A 18 -15.01 38.74 -15.15
C LEU A 18 -15.45 37.32 -15.50
N ALA A 19 -16.33 37.15 -16.50
CA ALA A 19 -16.71 35.83 -17.00
C ALA A 19 -15.53 35.11 -17.66
N ALA A 20 -14.70 35.82 -18.44
CA ALA A 20 -13.49 35.26 -19.05
C ALA A 20 -12.47 34.84 -17.98
N ALA A 21 -12.26 35.65 -16.94
CA ALA A 21 -11.39 35.32 -15.81
C ALA A 21 -11.90 34.10 -15.02
N ALA A 22 -13.22 33.97 -14.83
CA ALA A 22 -13.82 32.81 -14.18
C ALA A 22 -13.66 31.52 -15.00
N VAL A 23 -13.84 31.58 -16.32
CA VAL A 23 -13.63 30.44 -17.23
C VAL A 23 -12.15 30.02 -17.27
N CYS A 24 -11.23 30.98 -17.35
CA CYS A 24 -9.80 30.69 -17.28
C CYS A 24 -9.39 30.13 -15.90
N GLY A 25 -10.00 30.63 -14.82
CA GLY A 25 -9.80 30.09 -13.47
C GLY A 25 -10.27 28.64 -13.32
N MET A 26 -11.43 28.29 -13.87
CA MET A 26 -11.92 26.89 -13.87
C MET A 26 -11.03 25.95 -14.70
N LEU A 27 -10.48 26.40 -15.83
CA LEU A 27 -9.50 25.62 -16.59
C LEU A 27 -8.20 25.41 -15.82
N ALA A 28 -7.71 26.44 -15.11
CA ALA A 28 -6.49 26.34 -14.31
C ALA A 28 -6.63 25.35 -13.13
N ILE A 29 -7.82 25.26 -12.52
CA ILE A 29 -8.12 24.29 -11.46
C ILE A 29 -8.26 22.87 -12.05
N GLY A 30 -8.80 22.74 -13.27
CA GLY A 30 -8.92 21.45 -13.96
C GLY A 30 -7.58 20.85 -14.45
N LEU A 31 -6.57 21.68 -14.72
CA LEU A 31 -5.24 21.21 -15.15
C LEU A 31 -4.38 20.60 -14.03
N GLN A 32 -4.72 20.80 -12.76
CA GLN A 32 -3.97 20.21 -11.64
C GLN A 32 -4.05 18.68 -11.60
N GLY A 33 -5.06 18.10 -12.26
CA GLY A 33 -5.20 16.64 -12.39
C GLY A 33 -4.13 15.98 -13.26
N CYS A 34 -3.66 16.65 -14.33
CA CYS A 34 -2.67 16.05 -15.23
C CYS A 34 -1.26 16.03 -14.63
N PHE A 35 -0.92 16.96 -13.74
CA PHE A 35 0.37 16.90 -13.05
C PHE A 35 0.44 15.71 -12.09
N GLY A 36 -0.65 15.41 -11.38
CA GLY A 36 -0.77 14.21 -10.55
C GLY A 36 -0.66 12.92 -11.37
N VAL A 37 -1.22 12.87 -12.57
CA VAL A 37 -1.12 11.70 -13.47
C VAL A 37 0.27 11.58 -14.12
N LEU A 38 0.90 12.69 -14.52
CA LEU A 38 2.24 12.66 -15.12
C LEU A 38 3.32 12.36 -14.08
N ALA A 39 3.32 13.08 -12.95
CA ALA A 39 4.23 12.80 -11.84
C ALA A 39 3.94 11.43 -11.21
N GLY A 40 2.67 11.10 -11.00
CA GLY A 40 2.25 9.80 -10.47
C GLY A 40 2.55 8.64 -11.41
N GLY A 41 2.44 8.83 -12.73
CA GLY A 41 2.78 7.83 -13.75
C GLY A 41 4.29 7.55 -13.81
N LEU A 42 5.11 8.59 -13.72
CA LEU A 42 6.58 8.44 -13.70
C LEU A 42 7.04 7.76 -12.40
N LEU A 43 6.50 8.18 -11.25
CA LEU A 43 6.77 7.52 -9.97
C LEU A 43 6.30 6.06 -9.95
N ALA A 44 5.07 5.77 -10.40
CA ALA A 44 4.55 4.40 -10.47
C ALA A 44 5.40 3.49 -11.36
N GLY A 45 5.95 4.01 -12.46
CA GLY A 45 6.88 3.29 -13.32
C GLY A 45 8.18 2.89 -12.62
N THR A 46 8.77 3.79 -11.81
CA THR A 46 10.00 3.49 -11.05
C THR A 46 9.80 2.46 -9.94
N PHE A 47 8.64 2.49 -9.26
CA PHE A 47 8.31 1.49 -8.25
C PHE A 47 8.11 0.10 -8.87
N ALA A 48 7.44 0.02 -10.02
CA ALA A 48 7.31 -1.24 -10.75
C ALA A 48 8.65 -1.77 -11.30
N ALA A 49 9.56 -0.86 -11.67
CA ALA A 49 10.89 -1.18 -12.19
C ALA A 49 11.88 -1.67 -11.12
N THR A 50 11.73 -1.21 -9.88
CA THR A 50 12.59 -1.61 -8.75
C THR A 50 12.02 -2.76 -7.93
N ASP A 51 10.77 -3.14 -8.17
CA ASP A 51 10.18 -4.35 -7.59
C ASP A 51 10.88 -5.59 -8.15
N ARG A 52 11.32 -6.46 -7.24
CA ARG A 52 12.01 -7.71 -7.58
C ARG A 52 11.03 -8.79 -8.06
N ARG A 53 9.73 -8.57 -7.91
CA ARG A 53 8.67 -9.43 -8.42
C ARG A 53 8.39 -9.12 -9.89
N THR A 54 8.15 -10.17 -10.65
CA THR A 54 7.69 -10.03 -12.03
C THR A 54 6.32 -9.34 -12.08
N LEU A 55 6.01 -8.65 -13.18
CA LEU A 55 4.67 -8.06 -13.39
C LEU A 55 3.55 -9.10 -13.30
N GLY A 56 3.84 -10.34 -13.72
CA GLY A 56 2.94 -11.48 -13.56
C GLY A 56 2.66 -11.77 -12.09
N ALA A 57 3.71 -11.89 -11.26
CA ALA A 57 3.56 -12.12 -9.83
C ALA A 57 2.83 -10.97 -9.12
N GLN A 58 3.07 -9.71 -9.49
CA GLN A 58 2.33 -8.57 -8.92
C GLN A 58 0.84 -8.58 -9.29
N THR A 59 0.51 -9.03 -10.51
CA THR A 59 -0.88 -9.16 -10.96
C THR A 59 -1.56 -10.32 -10.24
N GLU A 60 -0.85 -11.44 -10.09
CA GLU A 60 -1.33 -12.61 -9.37
C GLU A 60 -1.56 -12.31 -7.89
N ASP A 61 -0.63 -11.61 -7.22
CA ASP A 61 -0.78 -11.12 -5.85
C ASP A 61 -2.07 -10.32 -5.67
N LYS A 62 -2.37 -9.38 -6.58
CA LYS A 62 -3.63 -8.61 -6.54
C LYS A 62 -4.84 -9.51 -6.71
N SER A 63 -4.78 -10.48 -7.62
CA SER A 63 -5.89 -11.42 -7.84
C SER A 63 -6.14 -12.32 -6.62
N ILE A 64 -5.08 -12.73 -5.92
CA ILE A 64 -5.14 -13.51 -4.69
C ILE A 64 -5.80 -12.69 -3.59
N VAL A 65 -5.38 -11.43 -3.40
CA VAL A 65 -5.98 -10.53 -2.40
C VAL A 65 -7.47 -10.33 -2.67
N VAL A 66 -7.84 -9.96 -3.89
CA VAL A 66 -9.25 -9.71 -4.26
C VAL A 66 -10.11 -10.95 -4.04
N LYS A 67 -9.65 -12.13 -4.46
CA LYS A 67 -10.38 -13.39 -4.25
C LYS A 67 -10.44 -13.78 -2.78
N GLY A 68 -9.34 -13.60 -2.05
CA GLY A 68 -9.26 -13.89 -0.62
C GLY A 68 -10.23 -13.02 0.18
N GLU A 69 -10.22 -11.71 -0.05
CA GLU A 69 -11.14 -10.77 0.61
C GLU A 69 -12.61 -11.06 0.26
N ALA A 70 -12.89 -11.51 -0.98
CA ALA A 70 -14.24 -11.90 -1.39
C ALA A 70 -14.72 -13.21 -0.75
N ASN A 71 -13.83 -14.19 -0.56
CA ASN A 71 -14.22 -15.54 -0.12
C ASN A 71 -14.21 -15.72 1.40
N ILE A 72 -13.29 -15.04 2.11
CA ILE A 72 -13.13 -15.19 3.56
C ILE A 72 -14.45 -14.98 4.34
N PRO A 73 -15.28 -13.96 4.05
CA PRO A 73 -16.55 -13.76 4.76
C PRO A 73 -17.52 -14.94 4.66
N GLY A 74 -17.37 -15.82 3.67
CA GLY A 74 -18.18 -17.04 3.52
C GLY A 74 -17.75 -18.22 4.39
N VAL A 75 -16.54 -18.17 4.97
CA VAL A 75 -15.95 -19.29 5.74
C VAL A 75 -15.62 -18.94 7.19
N VAL A 76 -15.74 -17.67 7.58
CA VAL A 76 -15.55 -17.21 8.97
C VAL A 76 -16.85 -16.61 9.54
N PRO A 77 -17.07 -16.68 10.87
CA PRO A 77 -18.24 -16.08 11.51
C PRO A 77 -18.33 -14.57 11.31
N GLN A 78 -19.57 -14.05 11.27
CA GLN A 78 -19.85 -12.62 11.23
C GLN A 78 -19.19 -11.89 12.41
N GLY A 79 -18.57 -10.74 12.14
CA GLY A 79 -17.80 -9.98 13.13
C GLY A 79 -16.33 -10.37 13.26
N SER A 80 -15.87 -11.43 12.57
CA SER A 80 -14.44 -11.69 12.39
C SER A 80 -13.78 -10.57 11.58
N HIS A 81 -12.52 -10.27 11.87
CA HIS A 81 -11.73 -9.31 11.12
C HIS A 81 -10.53 -10.03 10.52
N VAL A 82 -10.49 -10.17 9.21
CA VAL A 82 -9.41 -10.89 8.52
C VAL A 82 -8.89 -10.01 7.40
N ASN A 83 -7.60 -9.69 7.48
CA ASN A 83 -6.86 -8.96 6.47
C ASN A 83 -6.02 -9.95 5.66
N VAL A 84 -6.17 -9.91 4.33
CA VAL A 84 -5.44 -10.75 3.39
C VAL A 84 -4.35 -9.91 2.72
N THR A 85 -3.08 -10.24 2.96
CA THR A 85 -1.95 -9.59 2.28
C THR A 85 -1.21 -10.61 1.43
N SER A 86 -0.97 -10.33 0.14
CA SER A 86 -0.14 -11.18 -0.72
C SER A 86 1.14 -10.48 -1.14
N PHE A 87 2.25 -11.22 -1.14
CA PHE A 87 3.51 -10.79 -1.72
C PHE A 87 4.26 -11.99 -2.31
N ASN A 88 4.55 -11.92 -3.62
CA ASN A 88 5.19 -12.99 -4.37
C ASN A 88 4.47 -14.34 -4.18
N ARG A 89 3.14 -14.33 -4.29
CA ARG A 89 2.25 -15.50 -4.18
C ARG A 89 2.19 -16.18 -2.81
N LYS A 90 2.89 -15.62 -1.81
CA LYS A 90 2.75 -15.99 -0.41
C LYS A 90 1.77 -15.06 0.27
N VAL A 91 0.85 -15.62 1.03
CA VAL A 91 -0.23 -14.88 1.69
C VAL A 91 0.02 -14.82 3.19
N LEU A 92 -0.19 -13.64 3.77
CA LEU A 92 -0.33 -13.42 5.19
C LEU A 92 -1.81 -13.21 5.50
N LEU A 93 -2.33 -14.01 6.44
CA LEU A 93 -3.61 -13.76 7.10
C LEU A 93 -3.33 -13.13 8.46
N SER A 94 -3.94 -11.98 8.72
CA SER A 94 -3.82 -11.24 9.98
C SER A 94 -5.19 -10.72 10.43
N GLY A 95 -5.33 -10.41 11.72
CA GLY A 95 -6.59 -9.96 12.33
C GLY A 95 -7.05 -10.89 13.45
N GLU A 96 -8.38 -10.99 13.63
CA GLU A 96 -9.02 -11.73 14.72
C GLU A 96 -10.17 -12.61 14.23
N VAL A 97 -10.21 -13.82 14.81
CA VAL A 97 -11.30 -14.79 14.65
C VAL A 97 -11.72 -15.31 16.03
N PRO A 98 -12.97 -15.78 16.19
CA PRO A 98 -13.48 -16.19 17.49
C PRO A 98 -12.90 -17.50 18.01
N ASP A 99 -12.41 -18.39 17.14
CA ASP A 99 -11.94 -19.72 17.49
C ASP A 99 -10.92 -20.30 16.48
N GLU A 100 -10.27 -21.39 16.86
CA GLU A 100 -9.29 -22.11 16.04
C GLU A 100 -9.91 -22.73 14.79
N ALA A 101 -11.20 -23.10 14.83
CA ALA A 101 -11.89 -23.69 13.69
C ALA A 101 -12.03 -22.65 12.55
N SER A 102 -12.39 -21.42 12.91
CA SER A 102 -12.48 -20.26 12.01
C SER A 102 -11.10 -19.89 11.47
N LYS A 103 -10.06 -19.91 12.32
CA LYS A 103 -8.67 -19.70 11.92
C LYS A 103 -8.23 -20.71 10.85
N ALA A 104 -8.50 -22.00 11.07
CA ALA A 104 -8.17 -23.06 10.14
C ALA A 104 -9.03 -23.01 8.86
N ALA A 105 -10.30 -22.58 8.95
CA ALA A 105 -11.17 -22.41 7.79
C ALA A 105 -10.67 -21.32 6.85
N ALA A 106 -10.30 -20.15 7.39
CA ALA A 106 -9.70 -19.06 6.63
C ALA A 106 -8.42 -19.50 5.90
N GLU A 107 -7.56 -20.25 6.59
CA GLU A 107 -6.33 -20.77 5.98
C GLU A 107 -6.58 -21.74 4.83
N ARG A 108 -7.52 -22.68 5.00
CA ARG A 108 -7.87 -23.64 3.94
C ARG A 108 -8.46 -22.93 2.72
N GLU A 109 -9.31 -21.93 2.94
CA GLU A 109 -9.91 -21.15 1.87
C GLU A 109 -8.83 -20.48 1.02
N ILE A 110 -7.92 -19.74 1.67
CA ILE A 110 -6.82 -19.06 0.96
C ILE A 110 -5.87 -20.06 0.29
N LYS A 111 -5.52 -21.17 0.95
CA LYS A 111 -4.67 -22.21 0.36
C LYS A 111 -5.27 -22.83 -0.91
N SER A 112 -6.60 -22.82 -1.04
CA SER A 112 -7.29 -23.36 -2.22
C SER A 112 -7.28 -22.42 -3.43
N LEU A 113 -6.95 -21.14 -3.24
CA LEU A 113 -6.95 -20.17 -4.30
C LEU A 113 -5.84 -20.46 -5.34
N PRO A 114 -6.14 -20.37 -6.64
CA PRO A 114 -5.14 -20.53 -7.68
C PRO A 114 -3.99 -19.53 -7.52
N GLY A 115 -2.76 -20.01 -7.65
CA GLY A 115 -1.58 -19.17 -7.60
C GLY A 115 -0.97 -18.99 -6.21
N VAL A 116 -1.65 -19.41 -5.14
CA VAL A 116 -1.09 -19.33 -3.78
C VAL A 116 -0.01 -20.40 -3.59
N GLU A 117 1.19 -19.98 -3.19
CA GLU A 117 2.33 -20.87 -2.92
C GLU A 117 2.57 -21.13 -1.44
N GLY A 118 2.03 -20.29 -0.56
CA GLY A 118 2.18 -20.44 0.87
C GLY A 118 1.25 -19.51 1.64
N VAL A 119 0.86 -19.93 2.84
CA VAL A 119 0.01 -19.13 3.73
C VAL A 119 0.64 -19.09 5.12
N PHE A 120 0.87 -17.87 5.60
CA PHE A 120 1.26 -17.55 6.96
C PHE A 120 0.03 -17.09 7.73
N ASN A 121 -0.44 -17.94 8.64
CA ASN A 121 -1.69 -17.69 9.38
C ASN A 121 -1.42 -17.10 10.77
N GLU A 122 -1.39 -15.77 10.83
CA GLU A 122 -1.16 -14.97 12.03
C GLU A 122 -2.48 -14.40 12.60
N LEU A 123 -3.61 -15.03 12.27
CA LEU A 123 -4.89 -14.72 12.90
C LEU A 123 -4.82 -15.02 14.40
N ALA A 124 -5.30 -14.08 15.21
CA ALA A 124 -5.45 -14.29 16.64
C ALA A 124 -6.84 -14.78 17.00
N ILE A 125 -6.90 -15.65 17.99
CA ILE A 125 -8.15 -16.06 18.61
C ILE A 125 -8.49 -15.00 19.66
N SER A 126 -9.37 -14.07 19.28
CA SER A 126 -9.74 -12.90 20.08
C SER A 126 -11.05 -12.31 19.58
N GLY A 127 -11.71 -11.50 20.42
CA GLY A 127 -12.74 -10.58 19.94
C GLY A 127 -12.15 -9.54 18.98
N SER A 128 -13.00 -9.01 18.08
CA SER A 128 -12.61 -8.01 17.07
C SER A 128 -11.95 -6.78 17.69
N SER A 129 -10.84 -6.33 17.12
CA SER A 129 -10.14 -5.12 17.56
C SER A 129 -11.03 -3.87 17.47
N ASN A 130 -10.89 -2.92 18.41
CA ASN A 130 -11.60 -1.65 18.38
C ASN A 130 -10.99 -0.66 17.36
N PHE A 131 -11.81 0.32 16.92
CA PHE A 131 -11.41 1.29 15.88
C PHE A 131 -10.16 2.11 16.25
N SER A 132 -9.96 2.40 17.54
CA SER A 132 -8.78 3.12 18.04
C SER A 132 -7.49 2.32 17.87
N SER A 133 -7.51 1.00 18.09
CA SER A 133 -6.35 0.13 17.82
C SER A 133 -5.98 0.18 16.33
N ARG A 134 -6.97 0.02 15.44
CA ARG A 134 -6.77 0.02 13.98
C ARG A 134 -6.21 1.34 13.45
N SER A 135 -6.70 2.45 13.99
CA SER A 135 -6.19 3.78 13.62
C SER A 135 -4.73 3.95 14.05
N GLY A 136 -4.36 3.40 15.21
CA GLY A 136 -2.96 3.35 15.67
C GLY A 136 -2.09 2.51 14.74
N ASP A 137 -2.56 1.34 14.32
CA ASP A 137 -1.81 0.43 13.45
C ASP A 137 -1.54 1.02 12.06
N ALA A 138 -2.48 1.79 11.50
CA ALA A 138 -2.26 2.51 10.25
C ALA A 138 -1.12 3.54 10.38
N LEU A 139 -1.10 4.31 11.48
CA LEU A 139 -0.03 5.27 11.76
C LEU A 139 1.32 4.58 11.99
N VAL A 140 1.35 3.45 12.71
CA VAL A 140 2.56 2.64 12.89
C VAL A 140 3.07 2.15 11.54
N THR A 141 2.18 1.61 10.69
CA THR A 141 2.53 1.16 9.33
C THR A 141 3.16 2.29 8.52
N SER A 142 2.55 3.48 8.51
CA SER A 142 3.11 4.64 7.80
C SER A 142 4.48 5.07 8.33
N LYS A 143 4.69 5.04 9.66
CA LYS A 143 6.00 5.38 10.26
C LYS A 143 7.07 4.35 9.90
N VAL A 144 6.73 3.06 9.90
CA VAL A 144 7.64 1.99 9.47
C VAL A 144 8.00 2.16 8.00
N LEU A 145 7.01 2.35 7.12
CA LEU A 145 7.27 2.58 5.69
C LEU A 145 8.12 3.82 5.45
N ALA A 146 7.85 4.94 6.14
CA ALA A 146 8.67 6.15 6.05
C ALA A 146 10.12 5.87 6.49
N SER A 147 10.31 5.15 7.59
CA SER A 147 11.63 4.82 8.11
C SER A 147 12.41 3.88 7.17
N LEU A 148 11.73 2.98 6.46
CA LEU A 148 12.33 2.15 5.42
C LEU A 148 12.68 2.95 4.15
N VAL A 149 11.89 3.96 3.81
CA VAL A 149 12.20 4.87 2.68
C VAL A 149 13.40 5.74 2.98
N ASP A 150 13.56 6.20 4.23
CA ASP A 150 14.70 7.01 4.66
C ASP A 150 16.02 6.20 4.69
N ALA A 151 15.93 4.87 4.79
CA ALA A 151 17.08 3.97 4.76
C ALA A 151 17.62 3.78 3.34
N LYS A 152 18.60 4.62 2.97
CA LYS A 152 19.23 4.64 1.63
C LYS A 152 19.90 3.32 1.20
N ASP A 153 20.18 2.43 2.15
CA ASP A 153 20.77 1.11 1.92
C ASP A 153 19.73 0.02 1.64
N LEU A 154 18.43 0.38 1.62
CA LEU A 154 17.31 -0.50 1.34
C LEU A 154 16.47 0.03 0.17
N TYR A 155 15.87 -0.89 -0.58
CA TYR A 155 14.81 -0.57 -1.53
C TYR A 155 13.46 -0.81 -0.86
N SER A 156 12.71 0.26 -0.59
CA SER A 156 11.38 0.15 0.05
C SER A 156 10.39 -0.70 -0.76
N SER A 157 10.52 -0.72 -2.09
CA SER A 157 9.73 -1.56 -3.00
C SER A 157 9.98 -3.07 -2.83
N ALA A 158 11.08 -3.48 -2.20
CA ALA A 158 11.37 -4.88 -1.92
C ALA A 158 10.56 -5.43 -0.73
N PHE A 159 9.88 -4.55 0.01
CA PHE A 159 9.14 -4.88 1.22
C PHE A 159 7.64 -4.59 1.09
N LYS A 160 6.84 -5.40 1.77
CA LYS A 160 5.42 -5.17 2.02
C LYS A 160 5.20 -5.21 3.52
N VAL A 161 4.72 -4.11 4.08
CA VAL A 161 4.50 -3.95 5.53
C VAL A 161 3.00 -3.87 5.81
N THR A 162 2.55 -4.64 6.79
CA THR A 162 1.19 -4.59 7.34
C THR A 162 1.29 -4.62 8.86
N THR A 163 0.50 -3.83 9.57
CA THR A 163 0.47 -3.84 11.05
C THR A 163 -0.92 -4.22 11.52
N GLU A 164 -0.98 -5.09 12.53
CA GLU A 164 -2.22 -5.50 13.17
C GLU A 164 -1.99 -5.65 14.67
N ARG A 165 -2.79 -4.95 15.50
CA ARG A 165 -2.70 -4.96 16.97
C ARG A 165 -1.28 -4.68 17.49
N GLY A 166 -0.58 -3.71 16.89
CA GLY A 166 0.79 -3.36 17.22
C GLY A 166 1.85 -4.39 16.77
N ILE A 167 1.47 -5.46 16.08
CA ILE A 167 2.39 -6.42 15.48
C ILE A 167 2.64 -6.01 14.04
N VAL A 168 3.89 -5.72 13.71
CA VAL A 168 4.32 -5.39 12.35
C VAL A 168 4.74 -6.65 11.63
N TYR A 169 4.05 -6.98 10.55
CA TYR A 169 4.41 -8.05 9.63
C TYR A 169 5.14 -7.46 8.43
N ILE A 170 6.33 -7.98 8.13
CA ILE A 170 7.14 -7.54 7.00
C ILE A 170 7.36 -8.72 6.07
N MET A 171 6.77 -8.65 4.88
CA MET A 171 7.04 -9.56 3.78
C MET A 171 8.06 -8.92 2.83
N GLY A 172 8.82 -9.72 2.10
CA GLY A 172 9.78 -9.18 1.12
C GLY A 172 10.64 -10.23 0.46
N ARG A 173 11.20 -9.89 -0.70
CA ARG A 173 12.23 -10.67 -1.41
C ARG A 173 13.57 -9.98 -1.25
N VAL A 174 14.38 -10.43 -0.30
CA VAL A 174 15.49 -9.64 0.25
C VAL A 174 16.71 -10.50 0.55
N THR A 175 17.88 -9.89 0.69
CA THR A 175 19.04 -10.61 1.24
C THR A 175 18.95 -10.68 2.76
N GLU A 176 19.72 -11.55 3.41
CA GLU A 176 19.73 -11.63 4.89
C GLU A 176 20.09 -10.30 5.55
N ARG A 177 21.04 -9.57 4.95
CA ARG A 177 21.45 -8.24 5.41
C ARG A 177 20.29 -7.25 5.36
N GLU A 178 19.58 -7.20 4.24
CA GLU A 178 18.42 -6.31 4.04
C GLU A 178 17.26 -6.67 4.97
N GLY A 179 16.94 -7.96 5.10
CA GLY A 179 15.90 -8.44 5.99
C GLY A 179 16.18 -8.11 7.46
N LYS A 180 17.41 -8.34 7.93
CA LYS A 180 17.84 -7.95 9.28
C LYS A 180 17.72 -6.44 9.49
N ARG A 181 18.22 -5.65 8.54
CA ARG A 181 18.19 -4.20 8.61
C ARG A 181 16.77 -3.66 8.67
N ALA A 182 15.86 -4.17 7.86
CA ALA A 182 14.45 -3.77 7.86
C ALA A 182 13.75 -4.14 9.17
N ALA A 183 14.02 -5.33 9.72
CA ALA A 183 13.49 -5.74 11.02
C ALA A 183 13.97 -4.83 12.16
N ASP A 184 15.26 -4.49 12.18
CA ASP A 184 15.85 -3.60 13.19
C ASP A 184 15.25 -2.18 13.10
N ILE A 185 15.04 -1.66 11.89
CA ILE A 185 14.38 -0.36 11.67
C ILE A 185 12.94 -0.40 12.20
N ALA A 186 12.16 -1.41 11.81
CA ALA A 186 10.77 -1.54 12.24
C ALA A 186 10.65 -1.67 13.76
N ALA A 187 11.52 -2.44 14.40
CA ALA A 187 11.54 -2.60 15.86
C ALA A 187 11.84 -1.29 16.60
N GLY A 188 12.57 -0.36 15.97
CA GLY A 188 12.85 0.97 16.53
C GLY A 188 11.70 1.97 16.42
N VAL A 189 10.62 1.66 15.69
CA VAL A 189 9.50 2.58 15.48
C VAL A 189 8.58 2.59 16.71
N SER A 190 8.30 3.80 17.21
CA SER A 190 7.35 3.99 18.32
C SER A 190 5.97 3.41 18.00
N GLY A 191 5.46 2.56 18.89
CA GLY A 191 4.16 1.90 18.76
C GLY A 191 4.24 0.46 18.25
N VAL A 192 5.42 0.00 17.81
CA VAL A 192 5.65 -1.40 17.47
C VAL A 192 5.81 -2.23 18.74
N GLN A 193 5.00 -3.28 18.88
CA GLN A 193 5.05 -4.21 20.01
C GLN A 193 5.84 -5.48 19.65
N LYS A 194 5.72 -5.93 18.40
CA LYS A 194 6.40 -7.12 17.88
C LYS A 194 6.63 -6.94 16.39
N VAL A 195 7.75 -7.48 15.90
CA VAL A 195 8.02 -7.61 14.46
C VAL A 195 8.00 -9.09 14.09
N VAL A 196 7.25 -9.43 13.04
CA VAL A 196 7.20 -10.76 12.43
C VAL A 196 7.68 -10.63 10.99
N THR A 197 8.76 -11.33 10.67
CA THR A 197 9.41 -11.28 9.35
C THR A 197 9.03 -12.50 8.53
N LEU A 198 8.53 -12.26 7.32
CA LEU A 198 8.03 -13.25 6.37
C LEU A 198 8.79 -13.09 5.04
N TYR A 199 10.11 -13.23 5.13
CA TYR A 199 11.01 -12.99 4.01
C TYR A 199 11.20 -14.22 3.14
N GLU A 200 11.38 -13.96 1.85
CA GLU A 200 11.98 -14.88 0.91
C GLU A 200 13.40 -14.39 0.65
N TYR A 201 14.38 -15.16 1.14
CA TYR A 201 15.77 -14.78 0.99
C TYR A 201 16.29 -15.10 -0.40
N ILE A 202 16.95 -14.11 -1.01
CA ILE A 202 17.68 -14.25 -2.28
C ILE A 202 19.18 -14.03 -2.05
N SER A 203 20.00 -14.61 -2.91
CA SER A 203 21.45 -14.41 -2.85
C SER A 203 21.87 -13.02 -3.31
N GLU A 204 23.06 -12.57 -2.92
CA GLU A 204 23.62 -11.28 -3.37
C GLU A 204 23.88 -11.29 -4.89
N GLU A 205 24.14 -12.45 -5.49
CA GLU A 205 24.29 -12.64 -6.94
C GLU A 205 22.97 -12.48 -7.67
N GLU A 206 21.89 -13.08 -7.16
CA GLU A 206 20.53 -12.92 -7.68
C GLU A 206 20.11 -11.45 -7.59
N LEU A 207 20.39 -10.78 -6.46
CA LEU A 207 20.13 -9.34 -6.31
C LEU A 207 20.86 -8.51 -7.39
N LYS A 208 22.14 -8.78 -7.65
CA LYS A 208 22.91 -8.10 -8.71
C LYS A 208 22.38 -8.38 -10.11
N GLN A 209 21.72 -9.51 -10.34
CA GLN A 209 21.06 -9.78 -11.63
C GLN A 209 19.79 -8.92 -11.77
N TYR A 210 19.00 -8.77 -10.71
CA TYR A 210 17.86 -7.86 -10.70
C TYR A 210 18.26 -6.40 -10.93
N SER A 211 19.28 -5.90 -10.21
CA SER A 211 19.76 -4.52 -10.39
C SER A 211 20.33 -4.23 -11.78
N ARG A 212 20.73 -5.27 -12.53
CA ARG A 212 21.19 -5.14 -13.93
C ARG A 212 20.04 -5.18 -14.95
N GLN A 213 18.92 -5.82 -14.61
CA GLN A 213 17.73 -5.94 -15.46
C GLN A 213 16.72 -4.82 -15.22
N ALA A 214 16.76 -4.18 -14.04
CA ALA A 214 15.96 -3.00 -13.73
C ALA A 214 16.35 -1.83 -14.64
N PRO A 215 15.39 -1.10 -15.23
CA PRO A 215 15.64 0.18 -15.90
C PRO A 215 16.47 1.12 -14.99
N PRO A 216 17.40 1.92 -15.55
CA PRO A 216 18.19 2.85 -14.76
C PRO A 216 17.29 3.80 -13.97
N ASP A 217 17.67 4.04 -12.72
CA ASP A 217 17.02 5.01 -11.84
C ASP A 217 17.00 6.39 -12.54
N PRO A 218 15.82 7.00 -12.78
CA PRO A 218 15.75 8.31 -13.43
C PRO A 218 16.37 9.44 -12.58
N ALA A 219 16.79 9.15 -11.34
CA ALA A 219 17.52 10.08 -10.49
C ALA A 219 19.05 10.09 -10.71
N LYS A 220 19.58 9.42 -11.74
CA LYS A 220 20.96 9.60 -12.22
C LYS A 220 21.06 10.22 -13.60
#